data_AF-A0A944V2P8-F1
#
_entry.id   AF-A0A944V2P8-F1
#
_cell.length_a   1.000
_cell.length_b   1.000
_cell.length_c   1.000
_cell.angle_alpha   90.00
_cell.angle_beta   90.00
_cell.angle_gamma   90.00
#
_symmetry.space_group_name_H-M   'P 1'
#
loop_
_entity.id
_entity.type
_entity.pdbx_description
1 polymer ?
#
loop_
_entity_poly.entity_id
_entity_poly.type
_entity_poly.pdbx_seq_one_letter_code
_entity_poly.pdbx_strand_id
1 'polypeptide(L)'
;MKTKALILILIFTIGFSLNAIDWNISGAGARAAGMGGAFIGVADDATAITWNPGGLTQLYRPEVSVVGRFIAENYKYESTYYDNNVDNQSHFILNFASAAYPFMDGRIVAAVAFQKQLDWYSGWESDEDETADGGANTIIPGIAVRVLPILSVGFSTNIWMGNSIKNTFDYDNVERTITFSGFNMAFGLMTDLNNLQNPIPL
;
A
#
# COMPACT_ATOMS: atom_id res chain seq x y z
N MET A 1 29.72 12.78 37.62
CA MET A 1 28.98 11.67 36.97
C MET A 1 27.74 12.28 36.32
N LYS A 2 27.66 12.32 34.98
CA LYS A 2 26.54 12.94 34.27
C LYS A 2 25.49 11.87 33.96
N THR A 3 24.34 11.95 34.62
CA THR A 3 23.19 11.07 34.41
C THR A 3 22.59 11.37 33.03
N LYS A 4 22.68 10.44 32.09
CA LYS A 4 21.98 10.55 30.80
C LYS A 4 20.56 10.05 31.01
N ALA A 5 19.58 10.95 30.89
CA ALA A 5 18.17 10.60 30.89
C ALA A 5 17.82 9.91 29.56
N LEU A 6 17.38 8.67 29.63
CA LEU A 6 16.83 7.92 28.50
C LEU A 6 15.34 8.27 28.42
N ILE A 7 14.93 9.05 27.42
CA ILE A 7 13.50 9.33 27.17
C ILE A 7 13.00 8.26 26.21
N LEU A 8 12.24 7.30 26.73
CA LEU A 8 11.52 6.31 25.96
C LEU A 8 10.13 6.89 25.63
N ILE A 9 9.92 7.31 24.39
CA ILE A 9 8.60 7.74 23.91
C ILE A 9 7.87 6.49 23.40
N LEU A 10 6.93 5.99 24.20
CA LEU A 10 5.91 5.04 23.73
C LEU A 10 4.87 5.82 22.94
N ILE A 11 4.83 5.64 21.61
CA ILE A 11 3.74 6.17 20.78
C ILE A 11 2.62 5.13 20.79
N PHE A 12 1.54 5.44 21.51
CA PHE A 12 0.29 4.68 21.45
C PHE A 12 -0.49 5.13 20.21
N THR A 13 -0.53 4.30 19.16
CA THR A 13 -1.42 4.55 18.02
C THR A 13 -2.83 4.10 18.43
N ILE A 14 -3.70 5.05 18.73
CA ILE A 14 -5.14 4.78 18.85
C ILE A 14 -5.70 4.78 17.42
N GLY A 15 -5.90 3.59 16.86
CA GLY A 15 -6.63 3.42 15.61
C GLY A 15 -8.13 3.57 15.87
N PHE A 16 -8.72 4.69 15.51
CA PHE A 16 -10.17 4.81 15.32
C PHE A 16 -10.48 4.32 13.89
N SER A 17 -11.16 3.18 13.75
CA SER A 17 -11.75 2.76 12.47
C SER A 17 -13.23 2.47 12.69
N LEU A 18 -14.09 3.31 12.10
CA LEU A 18 -15.52 3.07 11.95
C LEU A 18 -15.78 2.72 10.47
N ASN A 19 -15.38 1.53 10.04
CA ASN A 19 -15.69 1.03 8.71
C ASN A 19 -16.22 -0.40 8.82
N ALA A 20 -17.33 -0.71 8.14
CA ALA A 20 -17.90 -2.05 8.09
C ALA A 20 -17.02 -3.05 7.29
N ILE A 21 -16.05 -2.52 6.53
CA ILE A 21 -15.03 -3.24 5.77
C ILE A 21 -13.71 -2.49 6.00
N ASP A 22 -12.67 -3.18 6.48
CA ASP A 22 -11.36 -2.58 6.69
C ASP A 22 -10.62 -2.43 5.35
N TRP A 23 -10.54 -1.21 4.85
CA TRP A 23 -9.79 -0.86 3.64
C TRP A 23 -8.31 -0.55 3.93
N ASN A 24 -7.83 -0.85 5.14
CA ASN A 24 -6.43 -0.72 5.50
C ASN A 24 -5.61 -1.90 4.94
N ILE A 25 -5.37 -1.85 3.64
CA ILE A 25 -4.57 -2.84 2.94
C ILE A 25 -3.10 -2.39 3.04
N SER A 26 -2.21 -3.33 3.34
CA SER A 26 -0.78 -3.10 3.50
C SER A 26 -0.17 -2.25 2.39
N GLY A 27 0.76 -1.36 2.76
CA GLY A 27 1.52 -0.56 1.80
C GLY A 27 2.33 -1.42 0.81
N ALA A 28 2.80 -0.80 -0.26
CA ALA A 28 3.54 -1.49 -1.31
C ALA A 28 5.05 -1.56 -1.03
N GLY A 29 5.81 -2.27 -1.88
CA GLY A 29 7.27 -2.30 -1.83
C GLY A 29 7.85 -3.65 -1.48
N ALA A 30 8.79 -4.13 -2.31
CA ALA A 30 9.51 -5.38 -2.05
C ALA A 30 10.33 -5.32 -0.74
N ARG A 31 10.90 -4.15 -0.41
CA ARG A 31 11.63 -3.93 0.85
C ARG A 31 10.71 -4.06 2.06
N ALA A 32 9.57 -3.36 2.06
CA ALA A 32 8.60 -3.44 3.14
C ALA A 32 8.04 -4.87 3.30
N ALA A 33 7.77 -5.55 2.19
CA ALA A 33 7.35 -6.96 2.19
C ALA A 33 8.42 -7.89 2.77
N GLY A 34 9.69 -7.71 2.40
CA GLY A 34 10.82 -8.47 2.95
C GLY A 34 11.05 -8.23 4.45
N MET A 35 10.58 -7.10 4.99
CA MET A 35 10.56 -6.80 6.42
C MET A 35 9.31 -7.33 7.15
N GLY A 36 8.44 -8.10 6.48
CA GLY A 36 7.18 -8.58 7.05
C GLY A 36 6.19 -7.45 7.36
N GLY A 37 6.27 -6.33 6.64
CA GLY A 37 5.46 -5.13 6.88
C GLY A 37 6.00 -4.20 7.97
N ALA A 38 7.16 -4.47 8.56
CA ALA A 38 7.78 -3.63 9.59
C ALA A 38 8.51 -2.40 9.01
N PHE A 39 7.85 -1.60 8.17
CA PHE A 39 8.48 -0.52 7.41
C PHE A 39 8.15 0.90 7.91
N ILE A 40 7.06 1.09 8.66
CA ILE A 40 6.53 2.42 9.05
C ILE A 40 7.58 3.34 9.69
N GLY A 41 8.44 2.80 10.56
CA GLY A 41 9.46 3.58 11.28
C GLY A 41 10.74 3.86 10.48
N VAL A 42 10.93 3.19 9.34
CA VAL A 42 12.10 3.31 8.48
C VAL A 42 11.70 3.65 7.04
N ALA A 43 10.50 4.20 6.85
CA ALA A 43 9.98 4.54 5.55
C ALA A 43 10.77 5.72 4.96
N ASP A 44 11.70 5.41 4.06
CA ASP A 44 12.72 6.35 3.58
C ASP A 44 12.88 6.33 2.05
N ASP A 45 11.92 5.72 1.33
CA ASP A 45 11.91 5.58 -0.13
C ASP A 45 10.57 6.02 -0.76
N ALA A 46 10.44 5.98 -2.08
CA ALA A 46 9.23 6.42 -2.78
C ALA A 46 7.98 5.56 -2.48
N THR A 47 8.12 4.41 -1.81
CA THR A 47 7.00 3.60 -1.32
C THR A 47 6.46 4.12 0.02
N ALA A 48 7.19 5.00 0.71
CA ALA A 48 6.80 5.61 1.98
C ALA A 48 5.45 6.32 1.92
N ILE A 49 5.01 6.82 0.76
CA ILE A 49 3.69 7.44 0.57
C ILE A 49 2.52 6.52 1.00
N THR A 50 2.70 5.20 0.89
CA THR A 50 1.70 4.18 1.26
C THR A 50 1.84 3.66 2.70
N TRP A 51 3.02 3.78 3.30
CA TRP A 51 3.31 3.26 4.65
C TRP A 51 3.31 4.35 5.71
N ASN A 52 4.09 5.41 5.49
CA ASN A 52 4.19 6.57 6.35
C ASN A 52 4.58 7.77 5.51
N PRO A 53 3.62 8.60 5.05
CA PRO A 53 3.94 9.74 4.20
C PRO A 53 4.87 10.76 4.89
N GLY A 54 4.95 10.80 6.23
CA GLY A 54 5.92 11.65 6.94
C GLY A 54 7.39 11.27 6.64
N GLY A 55 7.62 10.03 6.22
CA GLY A 55 8.92 9.52 5.82
C GLY A 55 9.39 9.95 4.44
N LEU A 56 8.50 10.48 3.58
CA LEU A 56 8.89 10.98 2.25
C LEU A 56 9.98 12.05 2.33
N THR A 57 10.03 12.84 3.40
CA THR A 57 11.07 13.86 3.62
C THR A 57 12.49 13.29 3.77
N GLN A 58 12.65 11.98 3.94
CA GLN A 58 13.96 11.33 3.90
C GLN A 58 14.55 11.26 2.48
N LEU A 59 13.72 11.53 1.45
CA LEU A 59 14.16 11.64 0.07
C LEU A 59 14.77 13.01 -0.20
N TYR A 60 16.05 13.02 -0.57
CA TYR A 60 16.78 14.22 -0.97
C TYR A 60 16.95 14.36 -2.49
N ARG A 61 16.58 13.32 -3.25
CA ARG A 61 16.62 13.30 -4.71
C ARG A 61 15.31 12.74 -5.27
N PRO A 62 14.94 13.12 -6.51
CA PRO A 62 13.81 12.50 -7.18
C PRO A 62 13.98 10.99 -7.25
N GLU A 63 12.90 10.26 -6.98
CA GLU A 63 12.91 8.80 -6.96
C GLU A 63 11.67 8.24 -7.65
N VAL A 64 11.85 7.15 -8.38
CA VAL A 64 10.76 6.38 -8.99
C VAL A 64 10.87 4.95 -8.49
N SER A 65 9.74 4.34 -8.14
CA SER A 65 9.68 2.94 -7.68
C SER A 65 8.64 2.18 -8.48
N VAL A 66 8.95 0.92 -8.80
CA VAL A 66 8.05 0.00 -9.50
C VAL A 66 8.17 -1.36 -8.83
N VAL A 67 7.03 -1.98 -8.50
CA VAL A 67 6.96 -3.25 -7.79
C VAL A 67 6.04 -4.20 -8.54
N GLY A 68 6.61 -5.33 -8.96
CA GLY A 68 5.85 -6.47 -9.46
C GLY A 68 5.59 -7.47 -8.33
N ARG A 69 4.47 -8.18 -8.41
CA ARG A 69 4.14 -9.30 -7.52
C ARG A 69 3.83 -10.52 -8.36
N PHE A 70 4.47 -11.63 -8.04
CA PHE A 70 4.11 -12.95 -8.56
C PHE A 70 3.41 -13.72 -7.45
N ILE A 71 2.24 -14.28 -7.77
CA ILE A 71 1.42 -15.05 -6.85
C ILE A 71 1.33 -16.46 -7.39
N ALA A 72 1.51 -17.45 -6.51
CA ALA A 72 1.29 -18.86 -6.80
C ALA A 72 0.61 -19.47 -5.58
N GLU A 73 -0.64 -19.88 -5.76
CA GLU A 73 -1.55 -20.27 -4.68
C GLU A 73 -2.27 -21.56 -5.04
N ASN A 74 -2.53 -22.36 -4.00
CA ASN A 74 -3.31 -23.58 -4.11
C ASN A 74 -4.63 -23.36 -3.37
N TYR A 75 -5.74 -23.45 -4.08
CA TYR A 75 -7.08 -23.31 -3.54
C TYR A 75 -7.68 -24.70 -3.29
N LYS A 76 -8.19 -24.91 -2.08
CA LYS A 76 -8.91 -26.12 -1.72
C LYS A 76 -10.37 -25.78 -1.52
N TYR A 77 -11.23 -26.49 -2.24
CA TYR A 77 -12.67 -26.41 -2.05
C TYR A 77 -13.17 -27.71 -1.44
N GLU A 78 -13.71 -27.65 -0.23
CA GLU A 78 -14.34 -28.78 0.43
C GLU A 78 -15.85 -28.68 0.27
N SER A 79 -16.45 -29.71 -0.34
CA SER A 79 -17.90 -29.79 -0.56
C SER A 79 -18.43 -31.09 0.03
N THR A 80 -19.58 -31.02 0.69
CA THR A 80 -20.29 -32.21 1.17
C THR A 80 -20.98 -32.98 0.04
N TYR A 81 -21.08 -32.38 -1.15
CA TYR A 81 -21.84 -32.90 -2.31
C TYR A 81 -20.96 -33.23 -3.53
N TYR A 82 -19.78 -32.63 -3.64
CA TYR A 82 -18.84 -32.80 -4.75
C TYR A 82 -17.49 -33.32 -4.25
N ASP A 83 -16.71 -33.92 -5.14
CA ASP A 83 -15.37 -34.40 -4.82
C ASP A 83 -14.45 -33.22 -4.48
N ASN A 84 -13.57 -33.42 -3.50
CA ASN A 84 -12.67 -32.37 -3.04
C ASN A 84 -11.55 -32.18 -4.07
N ASN A 85 -11.55 -31.03 -4.74
CA ASN A 85 -10.51 -30.68 -5.71
C ASN A 85 -9.54 -29.64 -5.13
N VAL A 86 -8.30 -29.72 -5.61
CA VAL A 86 -7.23 -28.76 -5.31
C VAL A 86 -6.83 -28.11 -6.62
N ASP A 87 -7.12 -26.83 -6.74
CA ASP A 87 -6.79 -26.05 -7.93
C ASP A 87 -5.54 -25.22 -7.66
N ASN A 88 -4.60 -25.23 -8.61
CA ASN A 88 -3.39 -24.42 -8.53
C ASN A 88 -3.52 -23.26 -9.50
N GLN A 89 -3.27 -22.04 -9.04
CA GLN A 89 -3.24 -20.87 -9.90
C GLN A 89 -2.00 -20.01 -9.65
N SER A 90 -1.52 -19.37 -10.71
CA SER A 90 -0.41 -18.42 -10.60
C SER A 90 -0.54 -17.29 -11.60
N HIS A 91 -0.20 -16.07 -11.19
CA HIS A 91 -0.25 -14.90 -12.05
C HIS A 91 0.73 -13.81 -11.61
N PHE A 92 1.01 -12.88 -12.52
CA PHE A 92 1.85 -11.72 -12.27
C PHE A 92 1.03 -10.43 -12.25
N ILE A 93 1.38 -9.52 -11.36
CA ILE A 93 0.67 -8.26 -11.14
C ILE A 93 1.69 -7.13 -11.07
N LEU A 94 1.41 -6.03 -11.78
CA LEU A 94 2.02 -4.73 -11.45
C LEU A 94 1.37 -4.21 -10.18
N ASN A 95 2.03 -4.43 -9.03
CA ASN A 95 1.45 -4.12 -7.74
C ASN A 95 1.53 -2.62 -7.41
N PHE A 96 2.63 -1.96 -7.77
CA PHE A 96 2.84 -0.56 -7.41
C PHE A 96 3.76 0.17 -8.37
N ALA A 97 3.49 1.45 -8.58
CA ALA A 97 4.41 2.37 -9.22
C ALA A 97 4.29 3.75 -8.55
N SER A 98 5.40 4.45 -8.31
CA SER A 98 5.38 5.81 -7.76
C SER A 98 6.47 6.68 -8.31
N ALA A 99 6.26 7.99 -8.20
CA ALA A 99 7.26 9.01 -8.40
C ALA A 99 7.20 9.98 -7.22
N ALA A 100 8.35 10.27 -6.63
CA ALA A 100 8.54 11.22 -5.55
C ALA A 100 9.54 12.29 -5.97
N TYR A 101 9.21 13.54 -5.70
CA TYR A 101 10.04 14.69 -6.05
C TYR A 101 10.26 15.57 -4.81
N PRO A 102 11.51 15.68 -4.34
CA PRO A 102 11.87 16.60 -3.28
C PRO A 102 12.10 18.01 -3.81
N PHE A 103 11.56 18.97 -3.07
CA PHE A 103 11.75 20.40 -3.21
C PHE A 103 12.51 20.92 -1.99
N MET A 104 13.19 22.06 -2.16
CA MET A 104 13.88 22.74 -1.06
C MET A 104 14.81 21.77 -0.30
N ASP A 105 15.66 21.06 -1.04
CA ASP A 105 16.62 20.08 -0.50
C ASP A 105 15.97 19.00 0.42
N GLY A 106 14.79 18.52 0.04
CA GLY A 106 14.07 17.47 0.77
C GLY A 106 13.24 17.98 1.94
N ARG A 107 13.09 19.30 2.11
CA ARG A 107 12.20 19.88 3.11
C ARG A 107 10.73 19.64 2.78
N ILE A 108 10.37 19.69 1.50
CA ILE A 108 9.03 19.36 1.03
C ILE A 108 9.18 18.25 -0.01
N VAL A 109 8.40 17.20 0.09
CA VAL A 109 8.41 16.11 -0.89
C VAL A 109 6.99 15.85 -1.34
N ALA A 110 6.73 16.02 -2.63
CA ALA A 110 5.47 15.61 -3.23
C ALA A 110 5.67 14.24 -3.89
N ALA A 111 4.68 13.37 -3.79
CA ALA A 111 4.72 12.07 -4.43
C ALA A 111 3.35 11.70 -4.97
N VAL A 112 3.35 10.88 -6.02
CA VAL A 112 2.17 10.24 -6.56
C VAL A 112 2.46 8.77 -6.74
N ALA A 113 1.49 7.93 -6.43
CA ALA A 113 1.59 6.50 -6.66
C ALA A 113 0.32 5.92 -7.28
N PHE A 114 0.50 4.78 -7.90
CA PHE A 114 -0.53 3.85 -8.30
C PHE A 114 -0.28 2.54 -7.53
N GLN A 115 -1.33 1.95 -6.96
CA GLN A 115 -1.23 0.65 -6.30
C GLN A 115 -2.43 -0.23 -6.67
N LYS A 116 -2.17 -1.50 -7.01
CA LYS A 116 -3.21 -2.53 -7.06
C LYS A 116 -3.40 -3.08 -5.65
N GLN A 117 -4.52 -2.72 -5.03
CA GLN A 117 -4.80 -2.95 -3.62
C GLN A 117 -5.55 -4.26 -3.39
N LEU A 118 -6.54 -4.53 -4.23
CA LEU A 118 -7.25 -5.81 -4.28
C LEU A 118 -7.10 -6.41 -5.66
N ASP A 119 -6.86 -7.72 -5.68
CA ASP A 119 -6.87 -8.53 -6.89
C ASP A 119 -7.94 -9.60 -6.75
N TRP A 120 -8.85 -9.67 -7.72
CA TRP A 120 -9.88 -10.70 -7.78
C TRP A 120 -9.65 -11.69 -8.91
N TYR A 121 -8.40 -11.80 -9.36
CA TYR A 121 -8.00 -12.87 -10.27
C TYR A 121 -8.45 -14.23 -9.73
N SER A 122 -9.30 -14.90 -10.51
CA SER A 122 -9.75 -16.26 -10.27
C SER A 122 -9.81 -16.97 -11.62
N GLY A 123 -8.92 -17.91 -11.85
CA GLY A 123 -8.99 -18.84 -12.98
C GLY A 123 -9.46 -20.19 -12.48
N TRP A 124 -10.64 -20.64 -12.93
CA TRP A 124 -11.10 -22.02 -12.72
C TRP A 124 -10.87 -22.79 -14.02
N GLU A 125 -10.15 -23.91 -13.95
CA GLU A 125 -9.96 -24.80 -15.09
C GLU A 125 -11.12 -25.81 -15.09
N SER A 126 -12.25 -25.42 -15.67
CA SER A 126 -13.41 -26.29 -15.94
C SER A 126 -13.87 -26.05 -17.37
N ASP A 127 -14.49 -27.04 -18.02
CA ASP A 127 -14.81 -27.11 -19.47
C ASP A 127 -15.54 -25.89 -20.09
N GLU A 128 -15.95 -24.91 -19.28
CA GLU A 128 -16.36 -23.56 -19.66
C GLU A 128 -15.42 -22.55 -18.96
N ASP A 129 -14.45 -22.00 -19.71
CA ASP A 129 -13.44 -21.06 -19.22
C ASP A 129 -14.06 -19.79 -18.58
N GLU A 130 -14.39 -19.83 -17.29
CA GLU A 130 -14.78 -18.64 -16.53
C GLU A 130 -13.53 -17.96 -15.91
N THR A 131 -12.92 -17.05 -16.65
CA THR A 131 -11.89 -16.15 -16.11
C THR A 131 -12.55 -14.90 -15.50
N ALA A 132 -12.44 -14.73 -14.19
CA ALA A 132 -12.77 -13.46 -13.54
C ALA A 132 -11.50 -12.60 -13.43
N ASP A 133 -11.46 -11.49 -14.17
CA ASP A 133 -10.39 -10.50 -14.10
C ASP A 133 -10.98 -9.17 -13.60
N GLY A 134 -10.34 -8.60 -12.59
CA GLY A 134 -10.85 -7.43 -11.88
C GLY A 134 -10.10 -7.15 -10.60
N GLY A 135 -10.43 -6.01 -9.98
CA GLY A 135 -9.82 -5.62 -8.72
C GLY A 135 -10.11 -4.17 -8.34
N ALA A 136 -9.47 -3.75 -7.25
CA ALA A 136 -9.49 -2.36 -6.81
C ALA A 136 -8.07 -1.80 -6.82
N ASN A 137 -7.91 -0.71 -7.56
CA ASN A 137 -6.67 0.05 -7.66
C ASN A 137 -6.83 1.40 -6.98
N THR A 138 -5.72 2.01 -6.60
CA THR A 138 -5.69 3.33 -5.97
C THR A 138 -4.72 4.24 -6.69
N ILE A 139 -5.12 5.51 -6.84
CA ILE A 139 -4.19 6.60 -7.13
C ILE A 139 -3.96 7.34 -5.83
N ILE A 140 -2.69 7.60 -5.53
CA ILE A 140 -2.24 8.06 -4.24
C ILE A 140 -1.41 9.32 -4.40
N PRO A 141 -2.01 10.52 -4.45
CA PRO A 141 -1.25 11.75 -4.27
C PRO A 141 -0.89 11.93 -2.78
N GLY A 142 0.28 12.49 -2.54
CA GLY A 142 0.77 12.74 -1.19
C GLY A 142 1.81 13.83 -1.15
N ILE A 143 1.96 14.41 0.04
CA ILE A 143 2.94 15.46 0.32
C ILE A 143 3.47 15.31 1.74
N ALA A 144 4.74 15.63 1.93
CA ALA A 144 5.37 15.65 3.23
C ALA A 144 6.22 16.90 3.40
N VAL A 145 6.30 17.38 4.64
CA VAL A 145 7.02 18.59 5.02
C VAL A 145 7.83 18.31 6.27
N ARG A 146 9.11 18.67 6.24
CA ARG A 146 9.99 18.71 7.41
C ARG A 146 9.72 20.00 8.17
N VAL A 147 9.05 19.87 9.31
CA VAL A 147 8.62 21.00 10.16
C VAL A 147 9.77 21.44 11.06
N LEU A 148 10.51 20.49 11.63
CA LEU A 148 11.69 20.71 12.45
C LEU A 148 12.84 19.85 11.92
N PRO A 149 14.12 20.12 12.26
CA PRO A 149 15.25 19.29 11.83
C PRO A 149 15.06 17.80 12.13
N ILE A 150 14.34 17.49 13.20
CA ILE A 150 14.05 16.11 13.63
C ILE A 150 12.63 15.66 13.30
N LEU A 151 11.70 16.54 12.93
CA LEU A 151 10.27 16.20 12.84
C LEU A 151 9.73 16.51 11.45
N SER A 152 9.14 15.48 10.85
CA SER A 152 8.45 15.56 9.58
C SER A 152 7.01 15.11 9.72
N VAL A 153 6.14 15.75 8.95
CA VAL A 153 4.73 15.42 8.84
C VAL A 153 4.41 15.13 7.39
N GLY A 154 3.50 14.21 7.14
CA GLY A 154 3.06 13.89 5.80
C GLY A 154 1.61 13.50 5.74
N PHE A 155 1.08 13.59 4.53
CA PHE A 155 -0.31 13.33 4.20
C PHE A 155 -0.38 12.61 2.85
N SER A 156 -1.25 11.62 2.74
CA SER A 156 -1.57 10.94 1.50
C SER A 156 -3.05 10.62 1.42
N THR A 157 -3.59 10.56 0.20
CA THR A 157 -4.98 10.16 -0.04
C THR A 157 -5.00 9.01 -1.01
N ASN A 158 -5.73 7.95 -0.70
CA ASN A 158 -5.99 6.87 -1.63
C ASN A 158 -7.34 7.14 -2.29
N ILE A 159 -7.34 7.28 -3.62
CA ILE A 159 -8.55 7.40 -4.42
C ILE A 159 -8.78 6.04 -5.07
N TRP A 160 -9.81 5.34 -4.62
CA TRP A 160 -10.10 3.98 -5.06
C TRP A 160 -10.91 3.99 -6.35
N MET A 161 -10.45 3.18 -7.28
CA MET A 161 -11.08 2.93 -8.57
C MET A 161 -10.92 1.45 -8.92
N GLY A 162 -12.01 0.80 -9.29
CA GLY A 162 -11.97 -0.61 -9.62
C GLY A 162 -13.25 -1.07 -10.26
N ASN A 163 -13.14 -2.08 -11.12
CA ASN A 163 -14.27 -2.79 -11.66
C ASN A 163 -13.95 -4.29 -11.57
N SER A 164 -14.97 -5.09 -11.30
CA SER A 164 -14.93 -6.53 -11.45
C SER A 164 -16.00 -6.92 -12.44
N ILE A 165 -15.61 -7.63 -13.50
CA ILE A 165 -16.54 -8.24 -14.45
C ILE A 165 -16.61 -9.71 -14.06
N LYS A 166 -17.81 -10.18 -13.71
CA LYS A 166 -18.06 -11.61 -13.54
C LYS A 166 -18.98 -12.05 -14.67
N ASN A 167 -18.45 -12.89 -15.55
CA ASN A 167 -19.26 -13.64 -16.50
C ASN A 167 -19.84 -14.84 -15.77
N THR A 168 -21.13 -15.10 -15.95
CA THR A 168 -21.77 -16.32 -15.48
C THR A 168 -22.52 -16.90 -16.66
N PHE A 169 -22.07 -18.05 -17.15
CA PHE A 169 -22.72 -18.77 -18.24
C PHE A 169 -23.97 -19.46 -17.70
N ASP A 170 -25.07 -18.71 -17.61
CA ASP A 170 -26.41 -19.28 -17.50
C ASP A 170 -27.24 -18.81 -18.71
N TYR A 171 -28.35 -19.48 -19.00
CA TYR A 171 -29.15 -19.51 -20.26
C TYR A 171 -29.44 -18.16 -20.98
N ASP A 172 -29.12 -17.01 -20.37
CA ASP A 172 -29.35 -15.64 -20.86
C ASP A 172 -28.11 -14.70 -20.89
N ASN A 173 -26.87 -15.18 -20.71
CA ASN A 173 -25.63 -14.36 -20.75
C ASN A 173 -25.74 -13.01 -19.99
N VAL A 174 -25.79 -13.06 -18.66
CA VAL A 174 -25.91 -11.85 -17.83
C VAL A 174 -24.53 -11.37 -17.37
N GLU A 175 -24.02 -10.30 -17.97
CA GLU A 175 -22.82 -9.60 -17.47
C GLU A 175 -23.17 -8.80 -16.20
N ARG A 176 -22.49 -9.12 -15.08
CA ARG A 176 -22.55 -8.28 -13.87
C ARG A 176 -21.22 -7.55 -13.69
N THR A 177 -21.27 -6.23 -13.83
CA THR A 177 -20.16 -5.33 -13.48
C THR A 177 -20.37 -4.79 -12.07
N ILE A 178 -19.43 -5.07 -11.17
CA ILE A 178 -19.39 -4.40 -9.87
C ILE A 178 -18.33 -3.30 -9.96
N THR A 179 -18.76 -2.05 -9.76
CA THR A 179 -17.87 -0.89 -9.73
C THR A 179 -17.57 -0.50 -8.29
N PHE A 180 -16.30 -0.21 -8.03
CA PHE A 180 -15.77 0.17 -6.74
C PHE A 180 -15.23 1.59 -6.83
N SER A 181 -15.71 2.45 -5.93
CA SER A 181 -15.23 3.82 -5.77
C SER A 181 -15.20 4.17 -4.30
N GLY A 182 -14.17 4.88 -3.87
CA GLY A 182 -14.01 5.28 -2.48
C GLY A 182 -12.79 6.17 -2.29
N PHE A 183 -12.62 6.67 -1.08
CA PHE A 183 -11.39 7.34 -0.69
C PHE A 183 -11.05 7.06 0.76
N ASN A 184 -9.76 6.99 1.08
CA ASN A 184 -9.28 7.10 2.45
C ASN A 184 -8.02 7.97 2.47
N MET A 185 -7.63 8.41 3.66
CA MET A 185 -6.46 9.27 3.82
C MET A 185 -5.56 8.72 4.92
N ALA A 186 -4.27 9.03 4.84
CA ALA A 186 -3.30 8.72 5.86
C ALA A 186 -2.51 9.95 6.25
N PHE A 187 -2.24 10.08 7.54
CA PHE A 187 -1.35 11.09 8.11
C PHE A 187 -0.15 10.38 8.73
N GLY A 188 1.05 10.89 8.45
CA GLY A 188 2.29 10.32 8.90
C GLY A 188 3.09 11.33 9.72
N LEU A 189 3.70 10.86 10.81
CA LEU A 189 4.69 11.59 11.57
C LEU A 189 5.98 10.78 11.55
N MET A 190 7.11 11.44 11.31
CA MET A 190 8.42 10.81 11.40
C MET A 190 9.36 11.68 12.21
N THR A 191 10.00 11.05 13.19
CA THR A 191 11.06 11.67 13.98
C THR A 191 12.40 11.06 13.61
N ASP A 192 13.30 11.85 13.04
CA ASP A 192 14.67 11.43 12.74
C ASP A 192 15.65 12.00 13.77
N LEU A 193 16.12 11.13 14.66
CA LEU A 193 17.05 11.48 15.72
C LEU A 193 18.50 11.62 15.22
N ASN A 194 18.83 11.13 14.03
CA ASN A 194 20.18 11.29 13.48
C ASN A 194 20.48 12.76 13.17
N ASN A 195 19.45 13.53 12.79
CA ASN A 195 19.55 14.97 12.56
C ASN A 195 19.79 15.81 13.83
N LEU A 196 19.79 15.21 15.03
CA LEU A 196 20.26 15.89 16.24
C LEU A 196 21.78 16.13 16.21
N GLN A 197 22.54 15.25 15.54
CA GLN A 197 23.99 15.35 15.48
C GLN A 197 24.45 16.26 14.33
N ASN A 198 23.72 16.24 13.20
CA ASN A 198 23.97 17.08 12.03
C ASN A 198 22.65 17.69 11.55
N PRO A 199 22.18 18.78 12.17
CA PRO A 199 20.90 19.38 11.80
C PRO A 199 20.96 19.94 10.37
N ILE A 200 20.02 19.49 9.55
CA ILE A 200 19.83 20.04 8.20
C ILE A 200 19.16 21.41 8.35
N PRO A 201 19.70 22.48 7.72
CA PRO A 201 19.09 23.79 7.76
C PRO A 201 17.65 23.76 7.25
N LEU A 202 16.82 24.56 7.92
CA LEU A 202 15.39 24.68 7.63
C LEU A 202 15.16 25.59 6.42
#